data_AF-A0A4Q5PA38-F1
#
_entry.id   AF-A0A4Q5PA38-F1
#
_cell.length_a   1.000
_cell.length_b   1.000
_cell.length_c   1.000
_cell.angle_alpha   90.00
_cell.angle_beta   90.00
_cell.angle_gamma   90.00
#
_symmetry.space_group_name_H-M   'P 1'
#
loop_
_entity.id
_entity.type
_entity.pdbx_description
1 polymer ?
#
loop_
_entity_poly.entity_id
_entity_poly.type
_entity_poly.pdbx_seq_one_letter_code
_entity_poly.pdbx_strand_id
1 'polypeptide(L)'
;MPGRARHDTVGGRDRVGRHDRVDRQEADYSVPRAMLHERMRFTRLSFDILDNYMAMVRAAATDVDYAAAVAAGERGLAAREALTARNPTYTTYKKIGENGYSWWPGEVQQYLELLPLTDGSVGKLVAKTPLVWSFKRDPDNRGAEEGWAAALPAPTENVRTDLYLQAQGVMDGGLQGYNGWGWYSTQVELTGADLAAPGRTLHLGFPGLFNVAMLYVNGQAVATRQLNSARWWDNDYRFEWGVDVSPYLKQGMNRFTLRIHNPHHLGGIFRRPFLYSRPAS
;
A
#
# COMPACT_ATOMS: atom_id res chain seq x y z
N MET A 1 72.47 47.44 -52.93
CA MET A 1 73.00 48.82 -52.80
C MET A 1 72.45 49.44 -51.52
N PRO A 2 73.27 50.17 -50.76
CA PRO A 2 73.21 50.26 -49.28
C PRO A 2 72.85 51.65 -48.73
N GLY A 3 72.66 51.75 -47.40
CA GLY A 3 72.82 52.99 -46.60
C GLY A 3 71.59 53.35 -45.76
N ARG A 4 71.54 53.02 -44.45
CA ARG A 4 71.92 53.84 -43.27
C ARG A 4 71.19 55.22 -43.23
N ALA A 5 70.54 55.63 -42.15
CA ALA A 5 71.14 55.79 -40.81
C ALA A 5 70.11 55.82 -39.65
N ARG A 6 70.65 55.56 -38.46
CA ARG A 6 70.03 55.61 -37.12
C ARG A 6 69.82 57.05 -36.64
N HIS A 7 68.90 57.25 -35.71
CA HIS A 7 69.22 57.94 -34.45
C HIS A 7 68.22 57.60 -33.35
N ASP A 8 68.77 57.15 -32.22
CA ASP A 8 68.13 56.93 -30.94
C ASP A 8 67.69 58.25 -30.29
N THR A 9 66.58 58.24 -29.54
CA THR A 9 66.62 58.76 -28.16
C THR A 9 65.48 58.23 -27.29
N VAL A 10 65.91 57.89 -26.07
CA VAL A 10 65.22 57.39 -24.88
C VAL A 10 64.27 58.44 -24.29
N GLY A 11 63.17 58.00 -23.70
CA GLY A 11 62.32 58.85 -22.86
C GLY A 11 61.21 58.06 -22.17
N GLY A 12 61.56 57.35 -21.09
CA GLY A 12 60.60 56.63 -20.26
C GLY A 12 59.59 57.58 -19.60
N ARG A 13 58.37 57.06 -19.40
CA ARG A 13 57.47 57.47 -18.33
C ARG A 13 56.63 56.29 -17.89
N ASP A 14 56.75 55.99 -16.62
CA ASP A 14 55.94 55.07 -15.84
C ASP A 14 54.44 55.25 -16.08
N ARG A 15 53.75 54.14 -16.39
CA ARG A 15 52.38 53.93 -15.95
C ARG A 15 52.21 52.50 -15.44
N VAL A 16 52.64 52.35 -14.19
CA VAL A 16 52.06 51.39 -13.25
C VAL A 16 50.55 51.60 -13.20
N GLY A 17 49.80 50.50 -13.23
CA GLY A 17 48.48 50.44 -12.61
C GLY A 17 47.28 50.67 -13.52
N ARG A 18 46.87 49.61 -14.22
CA ARG A 18 45.45 49.26 -14.33
C ARG A 18 45.34 47.76 -14.50
N HIS A 19 45.50 47.05 -13.38
CA HIS A 19 44.74 45.82 -13.22
C HIS A 19 43.27 46.26 -13.18
N ASP A 20 42.54 45.94 -14.25
CA ASP A 20 41.09 45.84 -14.20
C ASP A 20 40.74 44.84 -13.09
N ARG A 21 40.55 45.36 -11.87
CA ARG A 21 39.71 44.70 -10.89
C ARG A 21 38.34 44.67 -11.52
N VAL A 22 38.03 43.57 -12.18
CA VAL A 22 36.66 43.09 -12.25
C VAL A 22 36.26 42.91 -10.79
N ASP A 23 35.60 43.91 -10.23
CA ASP A 23 34.86 43.78 -8.98
C ASP A 23 33.84 42.67 -9.22
N ARG A 24 34.24 41.43 -8.93
CA ARG A 24 33.30 40.37 -8.62
C ARG A 24 32.66 40.79 -7.32
N GLN A 25 31.57 41.52 -7.46
CA GLN A 25 30.58 41.67 -6.41
C GLN A 25 30.12 40.24 -6.11
N GLU A 26 30.71 39.63 -5.08
CA GLU A 26 30.20 38.38 -4.52
C GLU A 26 28.76 38.70 -4.13
N ALA A 27 27.81 38.23 -4.95
CA ALA A 27 26.42 38.28 -4.59
C ALA A 27 26.30 37.55 -3.26
N ASP A 28 25.78 38.23 -2.24
CA ASP A 28 25.44 37.60 -0.98
C ASP A 28 24.38 36.55 -1.24
N TYR A 29 24.82 35.30 -1.44
CA TYR A 29 23.96 34.13 -1.64
C TYR A 29 23.36 33.63 -0.31
N SER A 30 23.39 34.43 0.76
CA SER A 30 22.77 34.05 2.01
C SER A 30 21.24 33.99 1.82
N VAL A 31 20.72 32.77 1.84
CA VAL A 31 19.27 32.56 1.90
C VAL A 31 18.76 33.21 3.18
N PRO A 32 17.77 34.13 3.13
CA PRO A 32 17.24 34.73 4.33
C PRO A 32 16.79 33.65 5.32
N ARG A 33 17.16 33.80 6.60
CA ARG A 33 16.83 32.81 7.64
C ARG A 33 15.35 32.43 7.67
N ALA A 34 14.46 33.41 7.42
CA ALA A 34 13.03 33.17 7.29
C ALA A 34 12.69 32.18 6.16
N MET A 35 13.32 32.33 4.99
CA MET A 35 13.13 31.44 3.85
C MET A 35 13.67 30.02 4.14
N LEU A 36 14.78 29.91 4.87
CA LEU A 36 15.27 28.60 5.34
C LEU A 36 14.26 27.95 6.30
N HIS A 37 13.71 28.69 7.26
CA HIS A 37 12.69 28.18 8.17
C HIS A 37 11.43 27.70 7.42
N GLU A 38 10.98 28.46 6.42
CA GLU A 38 9.81 28.09 5.61
C GLU A 38 10.05 26.82 4.77
N ARG A 39 11.27 26.63 4.26
CA ARG A 39 11.69 25.40 3.57
C ARG A 39 11.72 24.21 4.54
N MET A 40 12.29 24.38 5.72
CA MET A 40 12.33 23.32 6.74
C MET A 40 10.93 22.93 7.21
N ARG A 41 10.02 23.89 7.36
CA ARG A 41 8.59 23.62 7.66
C ARG A 41 7.91 22.83 6.55
N PHE A 42 8.13 23.20 5.28
CA PHE A 42 7.63 22.44 4.13
C PHE A 42 8.13 20.99 4.16
N THR A 43 9.44 20.80 4.29
CA THR A 43 10.07 19.48 4.33
C THR A 43 9.54 18.63 5.47
N ARG A 44 9.39 19.21 6.67
CA ARG A 44 8.82 18.51 7.83
C ARG A 44 7.39 18.04 7.55
N LEU A 45 6.52 18.90 7.04
CA LEU A 45 5.14 18.52 6.71
C LEU A 45 5.08 17.43 5.63
N SER A 46 5.98 17.46 4.64
CA SER A 46 6.08 16.39 3.64
C SER A 46 6.45 15.04 4.26
N PHE A 47 7.40 15.02 5.20
CA PHE A 47 7.73 13.81 5.94
C PHE A 47 6.61 13.38 6.87
N ASP A 48 5.96 14.31 7.59
CA ASP A 48 4.81 14.01 8.44
C ASP A 48 3.68 13.33 7.64
N ILE A 49 3.43 13.76 6.40
CA ILE A 49 2.47 13.11 5.49
C ILE A 49 2.88 11.68 5.18
N LEU A 50 4.12 11.46 4.74
CA LEU A 50 4.63 10.14 4.37
C LEU A 50 4.63 9.19 5.56
N ASP A 51 5.16 9.61 6.71
CA ASP A 51 5.25 8.80 7.92
C ASP A 51 3.86 8.38 8.41
N ASN A 52 2.89 9.30 8.41
CA ASN A 52 1.53 8.98 8.82
C ASN A 52 0.79 8.08 7.79
N TYR A 53 1.01 8.26 6.48
CA TYR A 53 0.46 7.35 5.47
C TYR A 53 1.02 5.93 5.64
N MET A 54 2.34 5.80 5.81
CA MET A 54 2.99 4.51 6.02
C MET A 54 2.57 3.85 7.34
N ALA A 55 2.42 4.63 8.41
CA ALA A 55 1.90 4.14 9.68
C ALA A 55 0.45 3.64 9.56
N MET A 56 -0.40 4.38 8.84
CA MET A 56 -1.78 3.99 8.56
C MET A 56 -1.84 2.67 7.77
N VAL A 57 -1.12 2.59 6.65
CA VAL A 57 -1.12 1.41 5.77
C VAL A 57 -0.59 0.18 6.52
N ARG A 58 0.49 0.33 7.30
CA ARG A 58 1.01 -0.78 8.12
C ARG A 58 -0.01 -1.25 9.16
N ALA A 59 -0.59 -0.32 9.91
CA ALA A 59 -1.56 -0.63 10.96
C ALA A 59 -2.77 -1.38 10.38
N ALA A 60 -3.33 -0.91 9.26
CA ALA A 60 -4.46 -1.57 8.62
C ALA A 60 -4.08 -2.88 7.91
N ALA A 61 -3.12 -2.83 6.99
CA ALA A 61 -2.84 -3.93 6.07
C ALA A 61 -2.06 -5.07 6.72
N THR A 62 -1.13 -4.78 7.63
CA THR A 62 -0.28 -5.79 8.29
C THR A 62 -0.86 -6.20 9.63
N ASP A 63 -1.24 -5.21 10.43
CA ASP A 63 -1.54 -5.40 11.85
C ASP A 63 -3.02 -5.59 12.13
N VAL A 64 -3.92 -5.30 11.18
CA VAL A 64 -5.39 -5.35 11.40
C VAL A 64 -5.79 -4.48 12.61
N ASP A 65 -5.09 -3.36 12.79
CA ASP A 65 -5.35 -2.37 13.84
C ASP A 65 -5.97 -1.14 13.20
N TYR A 66 -7.29 -1.19 13.02
CA TYR A 66 -8.03 -0.12 12.36
C TYR A 66 -8.11 1.15 13.20
N ALA A 67 -8.05 1.05 14.53
CA ALA A 67 -8.02 2.22 15.40
C ALA A 67 -6.73 3.01 15.22
N ALA A 68 -5.58 2.33 15.25
CA ALA A 68 -4.29 2.95 14.98
C ALA A 68 -4.19 3.46 13.53
N ALA A 69 -4.76 2.73 12.57
CA ALA A 69 -4.78 3.14 11.17
C ALA A 69 -5.56 4.47 10.99
N VAL A 70 -6.78 4.55 11.51
CA VAL A 70 -7.60 5.77 11.47
C VAL A 70 -6.87 6.94 12.12
N ALA A 71 -6.34 6.75 13.33
CA ALA A 71 -5.63 7.81 14.04
C ALA A 71 -4.40 8.32 13.27
N ALA A 72 -3.65 7.43 12.60
CA ALA A 72 -2.54 7.82 11.74
C ALA A 72 -3.01 8.53 10.47
N GLY A 73 -4.06 8.01 9.82
CA GLY A 73 -4.65 8.61 8.64
C GLY A 73 -5.12 10.04 8.88
N GLU A 74 -5.85 10.29 9.97
CA GLU A 74 -6.32 11.62 10.36
C GLU A 74 -5.17 12.61 10.61
N ARG A 75 -4.10 12.18 11.30
CA ARG A 75 -2.90 13.01 11.46
C ARG A 75 -2.23 13.35 10.13
N GLY A 76 -2.14 12.38 9.22
CA GLY A 76 -1.58 12.58 7.89
C GLY A 76 -2.42 13.52 7.03
N LEU A 77 -3.75 13.39 7.07
CA LEU A 77 -4.68 14.32 6.41
C LEU A 77 -4.57 15.74 6.98
N ALA A 78 -4.43 15.90 8.30
CA ALA A 78 -4.20 17.19 8.92
C ALA A 78 -2.86 17.82 8.46
N ALA A 79 -1.79 17.03 8.36
CA ALA A 79 -0.51 17.47 7.80
C ALA A 79 -0.63 17.87 6.32
N ARG A 80 -1.42 17.11 5.52
CA ARG A 80 -1.75 17.43 4.12
C ARG A 80 -2.50 18.76 4.00
N GLU A 81 -3.47 19.02 4.85
CA GLU A 81 -4.18 20.31 4.88
C GLU A 81 -3.24 21.45 5.26
N ALA A 82 -2.39 21.28 6.28
CA ALA A 82 -1.40 22.27 6.68
C ALA A 82 -0.40 22.59 5.55
N LEU A 83 0.04 21.59 4.78
CA LEU A 83 0.90 21.78 3.61
C LEU A 83 0.15 22.54 2.49
N THR A 84 -1.11 22.20 2.27
CA THR A 84 -1.96 22.80 1.24
C THR A 84 -2.23 24.27 1.51
N ALA A 85 -2.46 24.63 2.79
CA ALA A 85 -2.65 26.03 3.21
C ALA A 85 -1.42 26.90 2.92
N ARG A 86 -0.22 26.31 2.86
CA ARG A 86 1.03 27.02 2.54
C ARG A 86 1.17 27.26 1.04
N ASN A 87 0.94 26.24 0.23
CA ASN A 87 0.83 26.38 -1.21
C ASN A 87 0.04 25.19 -1.80
N PRO A 88 -1.14 25.43 -2.41
CA PRO A 88 -1.99 24.35 -2.92
C PRO A 88 -1.41 23.62 -4.13
N THR A 89 -0.32 24.12 -4.73
CA THR A 89 0.39 23.46 -5.83
C THR A 89 1.06 22.15 -5.40
N TYR A 90 1.39 21.99 -4.11
CA TYR A 90 2.13 20.81 -3.62
C TYR A 90 1.27 19.56 -3.39
N THR A 91 -0.05 19.70 -3.32
CA THR A 91 -0.96 18.58 -2.96
C THR A 91 -2.06 18.31 -3.98
N THR A 92 -2.41 19.31 -4.81
CA THR A 92 -3.33 19.26 -5.99
C THR A 92 -4.75 18.71 -5.82
N TYR A 93 -5.09 17.99 -4.75
CA TYR A 93 -6.37 17.29 -4.59
C TYR A 93 -7.60 18.17 -4.64
N LYS A 94 -7.51 19.40 -4.10
CA LYS A 94 -8.61 20.38 -4.17
C LYS A 94 -8.95 20.78 -5.61
N LYS A 95 -7.99 20.68 -6.54
CA LYS A 95 -8.20 21.02 -7.95
C LYS A 95 -8.69 19.83 -8.78
N ILE A 96 -8.22 18.63 -8.47
CA ILE A 96 -8.60 17.40 -9.21
C ILE A 96 -9.84 16.71 -8.64
N GLY A 97 -10.36 17.20 -7.51
CA GLY A 97 -11.62 16.73 -6.92
C GLY A 97 -11.54 15.34 -6.32
N GLU A 98 -10.44 15.00 -5.63
CA GLU A 98 -10.29 13.69 -4.96
C GLU A 98 -11.46 13.43 -4.01
N ASN A 99 -12.24 12.38 -4.27
CA ASN A 99 -13.38 11.96 -3.45
C ASN A 99 -13.64 10.46 -3.56
N GLY A 100 -14.18 9.86 -2.49
CA GLY A 100 -14.50 8.44 -2.44
C GLY A 100 -13.32 7.54 -2.06
N TYR A 101 -13.57 6.23 -2.02
CA TYR A 101 -12.66 5.18 -1.55
C TYR A 101 -11.36 5.03 -2.37
N SER A 102 -11.29 5.61 -3.56
CA SER A 102 -10.10 5.61 -4.40
C SER A 102 -8.99 6.54 -3.92
N TRP A 103 -9.27 7.41 -2.94
CA TRP A 103 -8.34 8.40 -2.43
C TRP A 103 -8.11 8.23 -0.93
N TRP A 104 -7.03 8.84 -0.44
CA TRP A 104 -6.61 8.71 0.95
C TRP A 104 -7.72 9.02 1.99
N PRO A 105 -8.53 10.10 1.88
CA PRO A 105 -9.66 10.29 2.80
C PRO A 105 -10.65 9.11 2.79
N GLY A 106 -10.89 8.52 1.63
CA GLY A 106 -11.72 7.32 1.48
C GLY A 106 -11.08 6.07 2.07
N GLU A 107 -9.76 5.91 2.02
CA GLU A 107 -9.06 4.84 2.76
C GLU A 107 -9.24 5.00 4.28
N VAL A 108 -9.15 6.23 4.81
CA VAL A 108 -9.42 6.49 6.24
C VAL A 108 -10.86 6.13 6.59
N GLN A 109 -11.82 6.52 5.75
CA GLN A 109 -13.23 6.15 5.90
C GLN A 109 -13.42 4.63 5.87
N GLN A 110 -12.73 3.93 4.98
CA GLN A 110 -12.78 2.47 4.92
C GLN A 110 -12.31 1.84 6.25
N TYR A 111 -11.20 2.31 6.81
CA TYR A 111 -10.71 1.79 8.08
C TYR A 111 -11.63 2.13 9.27
N LEU A 112 -12.28 3.30 9.24
CA LEU A 112 -13.35 3.64 10.20
C LEU A 112 -14.52 2.65 10.14
N GLU A 113 -14.88 2.15 8.95
CA GLU A 113 -15.97 1.19 8.78
C GLU A 113 -15.59 -0.25 9.14
N LEU A 114 -14.30 -0.60 9.01
CA LEU A 114 -13.78 -1.89 9.43
C LEU A 114 -13.57 -1.98 10.95
N LEU A 115 -13.31 -0.86 11.62
CA LEU A 115 -13.05 -0.79 13.06
C LEU A 115 -14.14 -1.49 13.90
N PRO A 116 -15.45 -1.22 13.69
CA PRO A 116 -16.53 -1.87 14.44
C PRO A 116 -16.52 -3.40 14.39
N LEU A 117 -15.93 -4.00 13.36
CA LEU A 117 -15.85 -5.46 13.21
C LEU A 117 -14.82 -6.09 14.16
N THR A 118 -13.92 -5.28 14.73
CA THR A 118 -12.76 -5.76 15.49
C THR A 118 -12.72 -5.26 16.93
N ASP A 119 -13.32 -4.10 17.22
CA ASP A 119 -13.21 -3.39 18.50
C ASP A 119 -14.21 -3.84 19.59
N GLY A 120 -15.16 -4.71 19.24
CA GLY A 120 -16.20 -5.21 20.13
C GLY A 120 -17.56 -4.53 19.99
N SER A 121 -17.66 -3.41 19.25
CA SER A 121 -18.92 -2.65 19.11
C SER A 121 -19.96 -3.38 18.26
N VAL A 122 -19.55 -3.96 17.14
CA VAL A 122 -20.39 -4.83 16.29
C VAL A 122 -19.80 -6.24 16.27
N GLY A 123 -18.53 -6.33 15.90
CA GLY A 123 -17.77 -7.56 15.86
C GLY A 123 -16.63 -7.56 16.87
N LYS A 124 -16.07 -8.73 17.13
CA LYS A 124 -14.86 -8.90 17.93
C LYS A 124 -13.84 -9.67 17.11
N LEU A 125 -12.62 -9.15 17.02
CA LEU A 125 -11.50 -9.85 16.41
C LEU A 125 -11.26 -11.18 17.14
N VAL A 126 -11.25 -12.28 16.38
CA VAL A 126 -11.00 -13.63 16.90
C VAL A 126 -9.57 -14.04 16.60
N ALA A 127 -9.14 -13.92 15.35
CA ALA A 127 -7.77 -14.24 14.96
C ALA A 127 -7.34 -13.42 13.74
N LYS A 128 -6.06 -13.07 13.68
CA LYS A 128 -5.42 -12.60 12.44
C LYS A 128 -4.91 -13.84 11.72
N THR A 129 -5.20 -14.01 10.42
CA THR A 129 -4.58 -15.10 9.64
C THR A 129 -3.06 -14.92 9.60
N PRO A 130 -2.22 -15.93 9.38
CA PRO A 130 -0.78 -15.70 9.20
C PRO A 130 -0.50 -14.61 8.14
N LEU A 131 0.53 -13.78 8.37
CA LEU A 131 0.86 -12.71 7.42
C LEU A 131 1.39 -13.24 6.09
N VAL A 132 2.04 -14.41 6.13
CA VAL A 132 2.60 -15.10 4.96
C VAL A 132 1.77 -16.34 4.70
N TRP A 133 1.30 -16.48 3.46
CA TRP A 133 0.55 -17.64 2.98
C TRP A 133 1.38 -18.37 1.93
N SER A 134 1.15 -19.67 1.81
CA SER A 134 1.68 -20.45 0.69
C SER A 134 0.92 -20.07 -0.58
N PHE A 135 1.64 -19.87 -1.68
CA PHE A 135 1.07 -19.52 -2.98
C PHE A 135 1.55 -20.47 -4.06
N LYS A 136 0.65 -20.78 -5.00
CA LYS A 136 0.97 -21.56 -6.20
C LYS A 136 0.25 -20.98 -7.42
N ARG A 137 1.01 -20.73 -8.48
CA ARG A 137 0.48 -20.41 -9.81
C ARG A 137 -0.22 -21.64 -10.40
N ASP A 138 -1.31 -21.42 -11.12
CA ASP A 138 -2.11 -22.46 -11.79
C ASP A 138 -2.37 -22.05 -13.25
N PRO A 139 -1.31 -21.92 -14.09
CA PRO A 139 -1.45 -21.37 -15.44
C PRO A 139 -2.44 -22.14 -16.31
N ASP A 140 -2.56 -23.45 -16.08
CA ASP A 140 -3.44 -24.35 -16.84
C ASP A 140 -4.84 -24.48 -16.22
N ASN A 141 -5.10 -23.81 -15.09
CA ASN A 141 -6.39 -23.78 -14.41
C ASN A 141 -6.90 -25.16 -13.93
N ARG A 142 -5.99 -26.06 -13.53
CA ARG A 142 -6.30 -27.46 -13.20
C ARG A 142 -6.38 -27.72 -11.71
N GLY A 143 -5.97 -26.76 -10.87
CA GLY A 143 -5.85 -26.97 -9.43
C GLY A 143 -7.16 -27.38 -8.75
N ALA A 144 -8.31 -26.96 -9.28
CA ALA A 144 -9.60 -27.35 -8.73
C ALA A 144 -9.93 -28.82 -9.00
N GLU A 145 -9.64 -29.31 -10.20
CA GLU A 145 -9.81 -30.71 -10.59
C GLU A 145 -8.81 -31.61 -9.86
N GLU A 146 -7.60 -31.10 -9.63
CA GLU A 146 -6.53 -31.78 -8.89
C GLU A 146 -6.66 -31.71 -7.36
N GLY A 147 -7.74 -31.10 -6.84
CA GLY A 147 -8.03 -31.10 -5.40
C GLY A 147 -7.17 -30.14 -4.56
N TRP A 148 -6.59 -29.10 -5.17
CA TRP A 148 -5.72 -28.13 -4.48
C TRP A 148 -6.43 -27.34 -3.37
N ALA A 149 -7.77 -27.32 -3.37
CA ALA A 149 -8.58 -26.78 -2.29
C ALA A 149 -8.22 -27.38 -0.91
N ALA A 150 -7.93 -28.69 -0.86
CA ALA A 150 -7.60 -29.41 0.38
C ALA A 150 -6.13 -29.23 0.77
N ALA A 151 -5.22 -29.23 -0.20
CA ALA A 151 -3.79 -29.00 0.00
C ALA A 151 -3.11 -28.61 -1.31
N LEU A 152 -2.27 -27.57 -1.28
CA LEU A 152 -1.46 -27.19 -2.45
C LEU A 152 -0.31 -28.19 -2.64
N PRO A 153 -0.02 -28.61 -3.88
CA PRO A 153 1.14 -29.46 -4.15
C PRO A 153 2.44 -28.64 -4.11
N ALA A 154 3.49 -29.22 -3.52
CA ALA A 154 4.82 -28.63 -3.51
C ALA A 154 5.44 -28.54 -4.92
N PRO A 155 6.38 -27.62 -5.17
CA PRO A 155 6.73 -26.50 -4.30
C PRO A 155 5.66 -25.39 -4.33
N THR A 156 5.61 -24.62 -3.24
CA THR A 156 4.84 -23.37 -3.12
C THR A 156 5.78 -22.21 -2.81
N GLU A 157 5.38 -21.01 -3.20
CA GLU A 157 6.04 -19.76 -2.82
C GLU A 157 5.45 -19.24 -1.51
N ASN A 158 6.23 -18.44 -0.77
CA ASN A 158 5.73 -17.74 0.41
C ASN A 158 5.44 -16.29 0.02
N VAL A 159 4.18 -15.86 0.12
CA VAL A 159 3.77 -14.50 -0.22
C VAL A 159 3.09 -13.86 0.98
N ARG A 160 3.40 -12.58 1.22
CA ARG A 160 2.69 -11.77 2.21
C ARG A 160 1.30 -11.41 1.71
N THR A 161 0.37 -11.23 2.63
CA THR A 161 -1.02 -10.84 2.34
C THR A 161 -1.32 -9.38 2.60
N ASP A 162 -0.31 -8.58 2.95
CA ASP A 162 -0.40 -7.13 3.10
C ASP A 162 0.22 -6.39 1.90
N LEU A 163 0.51 -7.11 0.82
CA LEU A 163 1.07 -6.61 -0.43
C LEU A 163 0.51 -7.44 -1.59
N TYR A 164 0.12 -6.79 -2.68
CA TYR A 164 -0.30 -7.50 -3.90
C TYR A 164 0.86 -8.29 -4.52
N LEU A 165 0.54 -9.31 -5.32
CA LEU A 165 1.51 -10.31 -5.82
C LEU A 165 2.69 -9.69 -6.57
N GLN A 166 2.41 -8.71 -7.43
CA GLN A 166 3.40 -8.09 -8.31
C GLN A 166 4.44 -7.28 -7.52
N ALA A 167 4.06 -6.65 -6.40
CA ALA A 167 5.00 -5.95 -5.52
C ALA A 167 6.00 -6.90 -4.85
N GLN A 168 5.74 -8.20 -4.87
CA GLN A 168 6.58 -9.24 -4.25
C GLN A 168 7.40 -10.02 -5.28
N GLY A 169 7.39 -9.61 -6.56
CA GLY A 169 8.13 -10.28 -7.62
C GLY A 169 7.47 -11.56 -8.13
N VAL A 170 6.17 -11.75 -7.90
CA VAL A 170 5.42 -12.84 -8.52
C VAL A 170 5.14 -12.48 -9.97
N MET A 171 6.08 -12.85 -10.83
CA MET A 171 6.07 -12.55 -12.26
C MET A 171 5.59 -13.76 -13.08
N ASP A 172 5.22 -13.50 -14.33
CA ASP A 172 5.16 -14.51 -15.39
C ASP A 172 6.54 -14.74 -16.04
N GLY A 173 6.61 -15.64 -17.02
CA GLY A 173 7.86 -15.94 -17.73
C GLY A 173 8.42 -14.79 -18.57
N GLY A 174 7.64 -13.74 -18.83
CA GLY A 174 8.01 -12.57 -19.61
C GLY A 174 8.49 -11.38 -18.78
N LEU A 175 8.73 -11.57 -17.47
CA LEU A 175 9.02 -10.50 -16.51
C LEU A 175 7.89 -9.47 -16.40
N GLN A 176 6.65 -9.86 -16.72
CA GLN A 176 5.45 -9.10 -16.38
C GLN A 176 4.84 -9.62 -15.09
N GLY A 177 4.03 -8.82 -14.42
CA GLY A 177 3.30 -9.27 -13.24
C GLY A 177 2.41 -10.48 -13.57
N TYR A 178 2.41 -11.51 -12.73
CA TYR A 178 1.65 -12.73 -13.01
C TYR A 178 0.14 -12.44 -13.19
N ASN A 179 -0.38 -12.81 -14.36
CA ASN A 179 -1.81 -12.83 -14.67
C ASN A 179 -2.25 -14.29 -14.89
N GLY A 180 -3.46 -14.63 -14.48
CA GLY A 180 -4.00 -15.99 -14.54
C GLY A 180 -4.48 -16.50 -13.19
N TRP A 181 -4.60 -17.82 -13.08
CA TRP A 181 -5.13 -18.49 -11.89
C TRP A 181 -4.05 -18.71 -10.84
N GLY A 182 -4.38 -18.48 -9.58
CA GLY A 182 -3.45 -18.69 -8.48
C GLY A 182 -4.18 -19.21 -7.25
N TRP A 183 -3.43 -19.86 -6.37
CA TRP A 183 -3.95 -20.45 -5.16
C TRP A 183 -3.13 -20.00 -3.97
N TYR A 184 -3.81 -19.49 -2.94
CA TYR A 184 -3.24 -19.25 -1.63
C TYR A 184 -3.70 -20.34 -0.65
N SER A 185 -2.87 -20.70 0.33
CA SER A 185 -3.29 -21.52 1.46
C SER A 185 -2.63 -21.08 2.75
N THR A 186 -3.40 -21.11 3.83
CA THR A 186 -2.92 -20.88 5.19
C THR A 186 -3.72 -21.71 6.19
N GLN A 187 -3.31 -21.68 7.45
CA GLN A 187 -4.02 -22.32 8.54
C GLN A 187 -4.17 -21.39 9.74
N VAL A 188 -5.25 -21.58 10.49
CA VAL A 188 -5.50 -20.92 11.77
C VAL A 188 -5.98 -21.97 12.76
N GLU A 189 -5.40 -21.96 13.96
CA GLU A 189 -5.87 -22.78 15.07
C GLU A 189 -6.97 -22.04 15.84
N LEU A 190 -8.09 -22.70 16.09
CA LEU A 190 -9.23 -22.16 16.82
C LEU A 190 -9.52 -23.00 18.07
N THR A 191 -9.76 -22.33 19.18
CA THR A 191 -10.16 -22.98 20.43
C THR A 191 -11.66 -23.27 20.46
N GLY A 192 -12.11 -24.16 21.34
CA GLY A 192 -13.55 -24.35 21.58
C GLY A 192 -14.26 -23.07 22.03
N ALA A 193 -13.56 -22.19 22.76
CA ALA A 193 -14.09 -20.90 23.19
C ALA A 193 -14.33 -19.93 22.02
N ASP A 194 -13.48 -19.98 20.98
CA ASP A 194 -13.66 -19.16 19.77
C ASP A 194 -14.92 -19.55 18.99
N LEU A 195 -15.26 -20.85 18.99
CA LEU A 195 -16.39 -21.42 18.26
C LEU A 195 -17.72 -21.36 19.04
N ALA A 196 -17.66 -21.40 20.36
CA ALA A 196 -18.83 -21.60 21.22
C ALA A 196 -19.56 -20.32 21.63
N ALA A 197 -19.35 -19.19 20.95
CA ALA A 197 -19.99 -17.91 21.30
C ALA A 197 -21.50 -17.94 20.93
N PRO A 198 -22.42 -18.08 21.90
CA PRO A 198 -23.84 -18.25 21.59
C PRO A 198 -24.39 -17.00 20.90
N GLY A 199 -25.20 -17.21 19.85
CA GLY A 199 -25.80 -16.11 19.09
C GLY A 199 -24.81 -15.29 18.27
N ARG A 200 -23.59 -15.81 18.01
CA ARG A 200 -22.60 -15.16 17.13
C ARG A 200 -22.18 -16.09 16.00
N THR A 201 -21.87 -15.51 14.86
CA THR A 201 -21.27 -16.19 13.71
C THR A 201 -19.84 -15.69 13.49
N LEU A 202 -18.98 -16.58 13.01
CA LEU A 202 -17.59 -16.31 12.64
C LEU A 202 -17.49 -16.01 11.15
N HIS A 203 -16.86 -14.89 10.84
CA HIS A 203 -16.68 -14.40 9.48
C HIS A 203 -15.19 -14.29 9.17
N LEU A 204 -14.81 -14.68 7.95
CA LEU A 204 -13.51 -14.36 7.38
C LEU A 204 -13.63 -13.08 6.56
N GLY A 205 -12.94 -12.03 7.00
CA GLY A 205 -12.87 -10.75 6.31
C GLY A 205 -11.60 -10.63 5.47
N PHE A 206 -11.76 -10.26 4.20
CA PHE A 206 -10.72 -9.80 3.29
C PHE A 206 -10.85 -8.28 3.13
N PRO A 207 -10.04 -7.46 3.82
CA PRO A 207 -10.13 -6.00 3.76
C PRO A 207 -9.52 -5.38 2.49
N GLY A 208 -8.86 -6.19 1.67
CA GLY A 208 -8.24 -5.78 0.42
C GLY A 208 -7.88 -7.00 -0.42
N LEU A 209 -8.74 -7.32 -1.39
CA LEU A 209 -8.60 -8.45 -2.29
C LEU A 209 -8.90 -8.01 -3.72
N PHE A 210 -7.90 -8.08 -4.59
CA PHE A 210 -8.13 -7.99 -6.04
C PHE A 210 -8.75 -9.30 -6.54
N ASN A 211 -9.27 -9.24 -7.77
CA ASN A 211 -9.65 -10.40 -8.58
C ASN A 211 -10.96 -11.10 -8.21
N VAL A 212 -11.42 -11.93 -9.14
CA VAL A 212 -12.40 -12.98 -8.87
C VAL A 212 -11.75 -13.98 -7.92
N ALA A 213 -12.48 -14.41 -6.91
CA ALA A 213 -11.94 -15.29 -5.88
C ALA A 213 -12.93 -16.36 -5.43
N MET A 214 -12.43 -17.56 -5.12
CA MET A 214 -13.20 -18.66 -4.57
C MET A 214 -12.54 -19.14 -3.29
N LEU A 215 -13.33 -19.12 -2.21
CA LEU A 215 -12.89 -19.50 -0.87
C LEU A 215 -13.25 -20.95 -0.59
N TYR A 216 -12.28 -21.67 -0.04
CA TYR A 216 -12.43 -23.01 0.48
C TYR A 216 -11.99 -23.03 1.95
N VAL A 217 -12.75 -23.72 2.79
CA VAL A 217 -12.44 -23.95 4.20
C VAL A 217 -12.36 -25.45 4.42
N ASN A 218 -11.23 -25.93 4.94
CA ASN A 218 -10.99 -27.36 5.16
C ASN A 218 -11.23 -28.23 3.89
N GLY A 219 -10.94 -27.68 2.70
CA GLY A 219 -11.14 -28.33 1.41
C GLY A 219 -12.55 -28.19 0.81
N GLN A 220 -13.53 -27.70 1.57
CA GLN A 220 -14.90 -27.50 1.11
C GLN A 220 -15.07 -26.10 0.51
N ALA A 221 -15.72 -25.99 -0.66
CA ALA A 221 -16.06 -24.70 -1.26
C ALA A 221 -17.10 -23.96 -0.41
N VAL A 222 -16.85 -22.69 -0.12
CA VAL A 222 -17.68 -21.87 0.77
C VAL A 222 -18.37 -20.74 0.03
N ALA A 223 -17.60 -19.95 -0.72
CA ALA A 223 -18.13 -18.75 -1.37
C ALA A 223 -17.30 -18.36 -2.60
N THR A 224 -17.92 -17.60 -3.50
CA THR A 224 -17.26 -16.99 -4.65
C THR A 224 -17.54 -15.49 -4.66
N ARG A 225 -16.50 -14.69 -4.90
CA ARG A 225 -16.58 -13.26 -5.17
C ARG A 225 -16.35 -13.00 -6.64
N GLN A 226 -17.27 -12.23 -7.23
CA GLN A 226 -17.10 -11.64 -8.55
C GLN A 226 -16.56 -10.21 -8.44
N LEU A 227 -15.99 -9.71 -9.53
CA LEU A 227 -15.69 -8.30 -9.70
C LEU A 227 -16.73 -7.64 -10.61
N ASN A 228 -16.96 -6.35 -10.43
CA ASN A 228 -17.81 -5.56 -11.33
C ASN A 228 -17.14 -5.37 -12.70
N SER A 229 -15.81 -5.35 -12.73
CA SER A 229 -15.01 -5.20 -13.94
C SER A 229 -13.66 -5.90 -13.79
N ALA A 230 -13.14 -6.40 -14.91
CA ALA A 230 -11.77 -6.94 -14.98
C ALA A 230 -10.70 -5.88 -14.70
N ARG A 231 -11.00 -4.60 -14.96
CA ARG A 231 -10.11 -3.49 -14.63
C ARG A 231 -10.34 -3.07 -13.18
N TRP A 232 -9.29 -3.14 -12.36
CA TRP A 232 -9.44 -2.90 -10.93
C TRP A 232 -9.98 -1.49 -10.61
N TRP A 233 -9.63 -0.46 -11.40
CA TRP A 233 -10.10 0.93 -11.19
C TRP A 233 -11.58 1.18 -11.52
N ASP A 234 -12.28 0.21 -12.11
CA ASP A 234 -13.73 0.28 -12.36
C ASP A 234 -14.53 -0.40 -11.21
N ASN A 235 -13.86 -0.87 -10.16
CA ASN A 235 -14.51 -1.50 -8.99
C ASN A 235 -14.73 -0.47 -7.86
N ASP A 236 -15.30 -0.91 -6.73
CA ASP A 236 -15.72 -0.05 -5.61
C ASP A 236 -14.59 0.61 -4.79
N TYR A 237 -13.33 0.30 -5.12
CA TYR A 237 -12.11 0.70 -4.39
C TYR A 237 -11.99 0.25 -2.93
N ARG A 238 -13.04 -0.30 -2.34
CA ARG A 238 -12.98 -0.96 -1.04
C ARG A 238 -12.23 -2.28 -1.18
N PHE A 239 -12.51 -3.03 -2.26
CA PHE A 239 -11.99 -4.37 -2.50
C PHE A 239 -12.23 -5.34 -1.33
N GLU A 240 -13.30 -5.12 -0.59
CA GLU A 240 -13.65 -5.88 0.60
C GLU A 240 -14.45 -7.14 0.26
N TRP A 241 -14.30 -8.17 1.10
CA TRP A 241 -15.15 -9.35 1.05
C TRP A 241 -15.24 -10.02 2.42
N GLY A 242 -16.45 -10.10 2.98
CA GLY A 242 -16.73 -10.84 4.22
C GLY A 242 -17.53 -12.10 3.92
N VAL A 243 -17.17 -13.22 4.53
CA VAL A 243 -17.84 -14.51 4.35
C VAL A 243 -18.12 -15.15 5.70
N ASP A 244 -19.38 -15.54 5.95
CA ASP A 244 -19.71 -16.40 7.10
C ASP A 244 -19.10 -17.79 6.87
N VAL A 245 -18.14 -18.13 7.73
CA VAL A 245 -17.42 -19.41 7.68
C VAL A 245 -17.81 -20.33 8.82
N SER A 246 -18.71 -19.91 9.72
CA SER A 246 -19.11 -20.65 10.93
C SER A 246 -19.43 -22.13 10.67
N PRO A 247 -20.21 -22.49 9.62
CA PRO A 247 -20.59 -23.88 9.38
C PRO A 247 -19.43 -24.82 8.98
N TYR A 248 -18.28 -24.24 8.62
CA TYR A 248 -17.15 -24.98 8.03
C TYR A 248 -15.96 -25.10 8.98
N LEU A 249 -16.05 -24.48 10.16
CA LEU A 249 -14.99 -24.46 11.15
C LEU A 249 -15.10 -25.63 12.12
N LYS A 250 -13.95 -26.08 12.62
CA LYS A 250 -13.81 -27.09 13.66
C LYS A 250 -12.85 -26.63 14.75
N GLN A 251 -12.92 -27.24 15.93
CA GLN A 251 -11.90 -27.02 16.96
C GLN A 251 -10.53 -27.50 16.45
N GLY A 252 -9.48 -26.76 16.79
CA GLY A 252 -8.11 -27.01 16.34
C GLY A 252 -7.82 -26.34 15.00
N MET A 253 -7.01 -27.02 14.17
CA MET A 253 -6.50 -26.44 12.95
C MET A 253 -7.54 -26.39 11.82
N ASN A 254 -7.74 -25.19 11.26
CA ASN A 254 -8.58 -24.94 10.10
C ASN A 254 -7.73 -24.43 8.94
N ARG A 255 -7.92 -25.00 7.75
CA ARG A 255 -7.25 -24.53 6.53
C ARG A 255 -8.16 -23.56 5.79
N PHE A 256 -7.60 -22.43 5.40
CA PHE A 256 -8.20 -21.53 4.42
C PHE A 256 -7.41 -21.63 3.12
N THR A 257 -8.12 -21.90 2.02
CA THR A 257 -7.53 -21.93 0.68
C THR A 257 -8.32 -20.96 -0.19
N LEU A 258 -7.61 -20.09 -0.91
CA LEU A 258 -8.22 -19.08 -1.78
C LEU A 258 -7.70 -19.27 -3.20
N ARG A 259 -8.61 -19.60 -4.13
CA ARG A 259 -8.31 -19.55 -5.56
C ARG A 259 -8.63 -18.14 -6.07
N ILE A 260 -7.76 -17.57 -6.88
CA ILE A 260 -7.96 -16.28 -7.53
C ILE A 260 -7.79 -16.40 -9.04
N HIS A 261 -8.41 -15.50 -9.79
CA HIS A 261 -8.11 -15.29 -11.21
C HIS A 261 -7.75 -13.83 -11.45
N ASN A 262 -6.46 -13.54 -11.65
CA ASN A 262 -5.99 -12.21 -11.97
C ASN A 262 -6.08 -11.95 -13.48
N PRO A 263 -7.06 -11.18 -13.99
CA PRO A 263 -7.17 -10.94 -15.42
C PRO A 263 -6.08 -9.98 -15.92
N HIS A 264 -5.59 -9.06 -15.08
CA HIS A 264 -4.67 -8.00 -15.50
C HIS A 264 -4.09 -7.18 -14.33
N HIS A 265 -2.88 -6.62 -14.53
CA HIS A 265 -2.20 -5.66 -13.65
C HIS A 265 -1.92 -6.13 -12.21
N LEU A 266 -2.85 -5.86 -11.28
CA LEU A 266 -2.67 -6.05 -9.84
C LEU A 266 -3.55 -7.21 -9.38
N GLY A 267 -2.94 -8.15 -8.66
CA GLY A 267 -3.63 -9.36 -8.24
C GLY A 267 -3.36 -9.77 -6.80
N GLY A 268 -4.33 -10.49 -6.25
CA GLY A 268 -4.21 -11.11 -4.94
C GLY A 268 -4.66 -10.27 -3.75
N ILE A 269 -4.28 -10.77 -2.58
CA ILE A 269 -4.58 -10.18 -1.28
C ILE A 269 -3.55 -9.08 -1.00
N PHE A 270 -4.00 -7.87 -0.66
CA PHE A 270 -3.12 -6.73 -0.34
C PHE A 270 -3.40 -6.08 1.01
N ARG A 271 -4.39 -6.58 1.75
CA ARG A 271 -4.58 -6.29 3.18
C ARG A 271 -4.91 -7.60 3.90
N ARG A 272 -4.23 -7.86 5.02
CA ARG A 272 -4.23 -9.15 5.73
C ARG A 272 -5.65 -9.58 6.13
N PRO A 273 -6.07 -10.82 5.77
CA PRO A 273 -7.36 -11.34 6.19
C PRO A 273 -7.41 -11.64 7.68
N PHE A 274 -8.60 -11.57 8.26
CA PHE A 274 -8.83 -11.80 9.68
C PHE A 274 -10.18 -12.48 9.94
N LEU A 275 -10.24 -13.24 11.03
CA LEU A 275 -11.45 -13.83 11.56
C LEU A 275 -12.04 -12.91 12.63
N TYR A 276 -13.33 -12.64 12.54
CA TYR A 276 -14.07 -11.89 13.54
C TYR A 276 -15.43 -12.55 13.81
N SER A 277 -15.93 -12.38 15.03
CA SER A 277 -17.28 -12.80 15.39
C SER A 277 -18.22 -11.61 15.30
N ARG A 278 -19.46 -11.79 14.84
CA ARG A 278 -20.55 -10.79 14.91
C ARG A 278 -21.85 -11.45 15.35
N PRO A 279 -22.86 -10.70 15.84
CA PRO A 279 -24.17 -11.26 16.11
C PRO A 279 -24.71 -12.03 14.90
N ALA A 280 -25.31 -13.20 15.17
CA ALA A 280 -26.05 -13.94 14.16
C ALA A 280 -27.18 -13.04 13.62
N SER A 281 -27.34 -13.05 12.29
CA SER A 281 -28.34 -12.27 11.58
C SER A 281 -29.65 -13.05 11.46
#